data_AF-A0A0L8MIR0-F1
#
_entry.id   AF-A0A0L8MIR0-F1
#
_cell.length_a   1.000
_cell.length_b   1.000
_cell.length_c   1.000
_cell.angle_alpha   90.00
_cell.angle_beta   90.00
_cell.angle_gamma   90.00
#
_symmetry.space_group_name_H-M   'P 1'
#
loop_
_entity.id
_entity.type
_entity.pdbx_description
1 polymer ?
#
loop_
_entity_poly.entity_id
_entity_poly.type
_entity_poly.pdbx_seq_one_letter_code
_entity_poly.pdbx_strand_id
1 'polypeptide(L)'
;TGGLGRILARHLVTHHGAKHLLLTSRSGPNAPGTQELTTELTTAGAHITITACDTSDREATARLLNTIPAAHPLTAVIHAAGTLNDATLHNLTPHHITQVLHPKTDAAHHLHELTQNHPLTHFILFSSIAGLIGNPGQANYAAANTYLDALAHHRH
;
A
#
# COMPACT_ATOMS: atom_id res chain seq x y z
N THR A 1 -5.69 -0.04 5.47
CA THR A 1 -6.89 -0.77 5.91
C THR A 1 -8.08 -0.72 4.93
N GLY A 2 -7.87 -0.48 3.63
CA GLY A 2 -8.93 -0.57 2.61
C GLY A 2 -9.38 -2.01 2.33
N GLY A 3 -10.46 -2.20 1.55
CA GLY A 3 -11.08 -3.50 1.31
C GLY A 3 -10.11 -4.63 0.94
N LEU A 4 -9.32 -4.44 -0.13
CA LEU A 4 -8.31 -5.42 -0.56
C LEU A 4 -7.25 -5.69 0.50
N GLY A 5 -6.75 -4.64 1.17
CA GLY A 5 -5.75 -4.78 2.22
C GLY A 5 -6.25 -5.61 3.41
N ARG A 6 -7.54 -5.51 3.77
CA ARG A 6 -8.14 -6.34 4.84
C ARG A 6 -8.30 -7.80 4.42
N ILE A 7 -8.75 -8.05 3.19
CA ILE A 7 -8.86 -9.40 2.63
C ILE A 7 -7.48 -10.06 2.60
N LEU A 8 -6.47 -9.34 2.13
CA LEU A 8 -5.10 -9.82 2.08
C LEU A 8 -4.54 -10.09 3.48
N ALA A 9 -4.74 -9.19 4.45
CA ALA A 9 -4.28 -9.39 5.82
C ALA A 9 -4.86 -10.67 6.43
N ARG A 10 -6.16 -10.93 6.24
CA ARG A 10 -6.79 -12.20 6.62
C ARG A 10 -6.13 -13.38 5.94
N HIS A 11 -5.99 -13.32 4.62
CA HIS A 11 -5.43 -14.42 3.85
C HIS A 11 -3.99 -14.76 4.28
N LEU A 12 -3.16 -13.75 4.52
CA LEU A 12 -1.79 -13.93 5.00
C LEU A 12 -1.74 -14.58 6.38
N VAL A 13 -2.62 -14.19 7.30
CA VAL A 13 -2.65 -14.75 8.66
C VAL A 13 -3.22 -16.18 8.64
N THR A 14 -4.36 -16.40 7.99
CA THR A 14 -5.10 -17.66 8.08
C THR A 14 -4.56 -18.76 7.18
N HIS A 15 -4.05 -18.42 5.99
CA HIS A 15 -3.58 -19.41 5.01
C HIS A 15 -2.06 -19.49 4.91
N HIS A 16 -1.34 -18.40 5.19
CA HIS A 16 0.13 -18.36 5.11
C HIS A 16 0.81 -18.24 6.48
N GLY A 17 0.05 -18.17 7.57
CA GLY A 17 0.59 -18.18 8.93
C GLY A 17 1.37 -16.92 9.31
N ALA A 18 1.18 -15.79 8.60
CA ALA A 18 1.84 -14.54 8.93
C ALA A 18 1.53 -14.10 10.37
N LYS A 19 2.56 -13.79 11.16
CA LYS A 19 2.43 -13.51 12.60
C LYS A 19 2.57 -12.06 13.00
N HIS A 20 3.22 -11.23 12.19
CA HIS A 20 3.43 -9.82 12.51
C HIS A 20 3.03 -8.98 11.31
N LEU A 21 1.96 -8.19 11.46
CA LEU A 21 1.47 -7.32 10.38
C LEU A 21 1.43 -5.88 10.88
N LEU A 22 2.10 -5.00 10.14
CA LEU A 22 1.95 -3.55 10.24
C LEU A 22 1.01 -3.08 9.12
N LEU A 23 -0.22 -2.73 9.49
CA LEU A 23 -1.23 -2.23 8.55
C LEU A 23 -1.28 -0.71 8.64
N THR A 24 -1.23 -0.03 7.50
CA THR A 24 -1.31 1.43 7.48
C THR A 24 -2.39 1.96 6.55
N SER A 25 -2.86 3.16 6.87
CA SER A 25 -3.72 4.03 6.06
C SER A 25 -3.71 5.42 6.70
N ARG A 26 -4.18 6.44 5.98
CA ARG A 26 -4.30 7.81 6.52
C ARG A 26 -5.14 7.89 7.80
N SER A 27 -6.24 7.12 7.87
CA SER A 27 -7.11 7.08 9.04
C SER A 27 -6.61 6.15 10.15
N GLY A 28 -5.65 5.25 9.85
CA GLY A 28 -5.06 4.35 10.83
C GLY A 28 -6.09 3.55 11.65
N PRO A 29 -5.95 3.48 12.99
CA PRO A 29 -6.92 2.84 13.90
C PRO A 29 -8.35 3.37 13.79
N ASN A 30 -8.53 4.62 13.34
CA ASN A 30 -9.84 5.27 13.25
C ASN A 30 -10.60 4.90 11.97
N ALA A 31 -10.02 4.08 11.08
CA ALA A 31 -10.76 3.60 9.91
C ALA A 31 -11.91 2.66 10.32
N PRO A 32 -13.04 2.64 9.59
CA PRO A 32 -14.12 1.69 9.85
C PRO A 32 -13.68 0.22 9.76
N GLY A 33 -14.16 -0.61 10.69
CA GLY A 33 -13.88 -2.06 10.75
C GLY A 33 -12.48 -2.44 11.22
N THR A 34 -11.68 -1.48 11.68
CA THR A 34 -10.29 -1.71 12.08
C THR A 34 -10.17 -2.47 13.40
N GLN A 35 -11.06 -2.17 14.35
CA GLN A 35 -11.14 -2.89 15.62
C GLN A 35 -11.55 -4.35 15.42
N GLU A 36 -12.59 -4.60 14.61
CA GLU A 36 -13.06 -5.94 14.27
C GLU A 36 -11.95 -6.77 13.61
N LEU A 37 -11.25 -6.19 12.62
CA LEU A 37 -10.12 -6.82 11.96
C LEU A 37 -8.99 -7.13 12.95
N THR A 38 -8.68 -6.21 13.85
CA THR A 38 -7.59 -6.40 14.84
C THR A 38 -7.93 -7.56 15.77
N THR A 39 -9.15 -7.61 16.30
CA THR A 39 -9.62 -8.71 17.14
C THR A 39 -9.56 -10.04 16.38
N GLU A 40 -10.13 -10.09 15.18
CA GLU A 40 -10.18 -11.29 14.33
C GLU A 40 -8.78 -11.89 14.10
N LEU A 41 -7.83 -11.06 13.64
CA LEU A 41 -6.48 -11.53 13.33
C LEU A 41 -5.67 -11.85 14.59
N THR A 42 -5.91 -11.14 15.70
CA THR A 42 -5.26 -11.45 16.98
C THR A 42 -5.76 -12.76 17.55
N THR A 43 -7.06 -13.06 17.45
CA THR A 43 -7.63 -14.36 17.81
C THR A 43 -7.06 -15.49 16.94
N ALA A 44 -6.75 -15.20 15.66
CA ALA A 44 -6.02 -16.13 14.79
C ALA A 44 -4.50 -16.24 15.12
N GLY A 45 -4.03 -15.57 16.17
CA GLY A 45 -2.67 -15.68 16.68
C GLY A 45 -1.65 -14.81 15.96
N ALA A 46 -2.07 -13.69 15.36
CA ALA A 46 -1.17 -12.67 14.79
C ALA A 46 -1.08 -11.43 15.68
N HIS A 47 0.08 -10.77 15.67
CA HIS A 47 0.31 -9.47 16.25
C HIS A 47 0.06 -8.39 15.18
N ILE A 48 -0.97 -7.58 15.40
CA ILE A 48 -1.37 -6.53 14.46
C ILE A 48 -1.04 -5.16 15.04
N THR A 49 -0.29 -4.38 14.28
CA THR A 49 -0.09 -2.95 14.54
C THR A 49 -0.78 -2.17 13.44
N ILE A 50 -1.64 -1.23 13.82
CA ILE A 50 -2.33 -0.37 12.87
C ILE A 50 -1.93 1.07 13.12
N THR A 51 -1.34 1.71 12.11
CA THR A 51 -0.76 3.04 12.25
C THR A 51 -1.32 3.99 11.22
N ALA A 52 -1.72 5.18 11.67
CA ALA A 52 -2.06 6.27 10.78
C ALA A 52 -0.79 6.77 10.08
N CYS A 53 -0.72 6.62 8.77
CA CYS A 53 0.37 7.15 7.96
C CYS A 53 -0.13 7.40 6.53
N ASP A 54 0.24 8.55 5.99
CA ASP A 54 0.25 8.74 4.55
C ASP A 54 1.60 8.24 4.01
N THR A 55 1.57 7.26 3.12
CA THR A 55 2.82 6.70 2.55
C THR A 55 3.38 7.55 1.43
N SER A 56 2.60 8.52 0.92
CA SER A 56 3.09 9.54 0.00
C SER A 56 3.92 10.62 0.72
N ASP A 57 3.89 10.69 2.05
CA ASP A 57 4.83 11.48 2.85
C ASP A 57 6.06 10.61 3.18
N ARG A 58 7.21 10.96 2.59
CA ARG A 58 8.46 10.24 2.75
C ARG A 58 8.94 10.19 4.21
N GLU A 59 8.85 11.31 4.91
CA GLU A 59 9.32 11.44 6.29
C GLU A 59 8.41 10.68 7.26
N ALA A 60 7.09 10.74 7.04
CA ALA A 60 6.14 9.91 7.77
C ALA A 60 6.40 8.41 7.54
N THR A 61 6.67 8.02 6.30
CA THR A 61 7.00 6.63 5.94
C THR A 61 8.31 6.17 6.61
N ALA A 62 9.35 7.00 6.60
CA ALA A 62 10.61 6.69 7.28
C ALA A 62 10.40 6.49 8.79
N ARG A 63 9.65 7.40 9.44
CA ARG A 63 9.29 7.26 10.86
C ARG A 63 8.51 5.97 11.12
N LEU A 64 7.56 5.62 10.25
CA LEU A 64 6.77 4.39 10.37
C LEU A 64 7.68 3.15 10.31
N LEU A 65 8.57 3.08 9.32
CA LEU A 65 9.49 1.96 9.15
C LEU A 65 10.45 1.80 10.34
N ASN A 66 10.88 2.92 10.94
CA ASN A 66 11.72 2.90 12.14
C ASN A 66 11.00 2.37 13.39
N THR A 67 9.67 2.20 13.37
CA THR A 67 8.93 1.57 14.48
C THR A 67 8.98 0.03 14.44
N ILE A 68 9.47 -0.55 13.35
CA ILE A 68 9.52 -2.00 13.16
C ILE A 68 10.60 -2.60 14.07
N PRO A 69 10.27 -3.54 14.98
CA PRO A 69 11.24 -4.10 15.92
C PRO A 69 12.33 -4.93 15.22
N ALA A 70 13.58 -4.78 15.67
CA ALA A 70 14.70 -5.58 15.14
C ALA A 70 14.53 -7.10 15.35
N ALA A 71 13.78 -7.52 16.38
CA ALA A 71 13.45 -8.94 16.63
C ALA A 71 12.50 -9.53 15.56
N HIS A 72 11.74 -8.69 14.86
CA HIS A 72 10.81 -9.04 13.80
C HIS A 72 11.02 -8.11 12.61
N PRO A 73 12.15 -8.23 11.90
CA PRO A 73 12.52 -7.29 10.84
C PRO A 73 11.49 -7.32 9.71
N LEU A 74 11.36 -6.20 8.99
CA LEU A 74 10.52 -6.13 7.80
C LEU A 74 11.07 -7.06 6.73
N THR A 75 10.26 -8.04 6.32
CA THR A 75 10.61 -9.04 5.30
C THR A 75 9.74 -8.97 4.05
N ALA A 76 8.63 -8.25 4.10
CA ALA A 76 7.73 -8.06 2.96
C ALA A 76 7.06 -6.69 2.99
N VAL A 77 6.96 -6.05 1.82
CA VAL A 77 6.12 -4.87 1.60
C VAL A 77 5.03 -5.23 0.61
N ILE A 78 3.77 -4.94 0.96
CA ILE A 78 2.64 -5.09 0.03
C ILE A 78 1.90 -3.77 -0.09
N HIS A 79 2.09 -3.10 -1.21
CA HIS A 79 1.51 -1.80 -1.50
C HIS A 79 0.15 -1.96 -2.18
N ALA A 80 -0.91 -1.88 -1.38
CA ALA A 80 -2.31 -1.93 -1.82
C ALA A 80 -3.03 -0.58 -1.63
N ALA A 81 -2.30 0.51 -1.41
CA ALA A 81 -2.87 1.84 -1.28
C ALA A 81 -3.25 2.39 -2.67
N GLY A 82 -4.32 3.17 -2.70
CA GLY A 82 -4.80 3.79 -3.93
C GLY A 82 -6.15 4.46 -3.72
N THR A 83 -6.41 5.46 -4.53
CA THR A 83 -7.70 6.15 -4.65
C THR A 83 -8.02 6.36 -6.11
N LEU A 84 -9.31 6.51 -6.42
CA LEU A 84 -9.79 6.86 -7.74
C LEU A 84 -10.24 8.32 -7.73
N ASN A 85 -10.04 9.00 -8.85
CA ASN A 85 -10.65 10.28 -9.14
C ASN A 85 -10.76 10.42 -10.66
N ASP A 86 -11.78 9.77 -11.20
CA ASP A 86 -11.92 9.54 -12.63
C ASP A 86 -12.36 10.82 -13.33
N ALA A 87 -11.76 11.09 -14.49
CA ALA A 87 -12.11 12.20 -15.36
C ALA A 87 -11.77 11.84 -16.80
N THR A 88 -12.60 12.31 -17.74
CA THR A 88 -12.24 12.28 -19.15
C THR A 88 -10.96 13.09 -19.38
N LEU A 89 -10.20 12.77 -20.43
CA LEU A 89 -8.92 13.43 -20.70
C LEU A 89 -9.07 14.96 -20.79
N HIS A 90 -10.17 15.45 -21.38
CA HIS A 90 -10.47 16.88 -21.50
C HIS A 90 -10.77 17.56 -20.16
N ASN A 91 -11.36 16.82 -19.21
CA ASN A 91 -11.73 17.34 -17.89
C ASN A 91 -10.68 17.06 -16.81
N LEU A 92 -9.58 16.40 -17.18
CA LEU A 92 -8.53 16.04 -16.24
C LEU A 92 -7.82 17.30 -15.75
N THR A 93 -7.81 17.50 -14.43
CA THR A 93 -7.13 18.64 -13.80
C THR A 93 -5.94 18.16 -12.98
N PRO A 94 -5.00 19.06 -12.61
CA PRO A 94 -3.90 18.71 -11.71
C PRO A 94 -4.36 18.03 -10.43
N HIS A 95 -5.51 18.42 -9.87
CA HIS A 95 -6.09 17.80 -8.67
C HIS A 95 -6.48 16.33 -8.90
N HIS A 96 -7.13 16.02 -10.03
CA HIS A 96 -7.47 14.64 -10.39
C HIS A 96 -6.22 13.77 -10.55
N ILE A 97 -5.15 14.34 -11.10
CA ILE A 97 -3.88 13.65 -11.30
C ILE A 97 -3.22 13.37 -9.94
N THR A 98 -2.95 14.41 -9.16
CA THR A 98 -2.20 14.28 -7.91
C THR A 98 -2.89 13.36 -6.91
N GLN A 99 -4.22 13.45 -6.76
CA GLN A 99 -4.96 12.57 -5.86
C GLN A 99 -4.85 11.08 -6.20
N VAL A 100 -4.64 10.72 -7.46
CA VAL A 100 -4.51 9.32 -7.88
C VAL A 100 -3.05 8.88 -7.90
N LEU A 101 -2.15 9.77 -8.30
CA LEU A 101 -0.73 9.47 -8.40
C LEU A 101 -0.06 9.36 -7.02
N HIS A 102 -0.26 10.32 -6.11
CA HIS A 102 0.41 10.34 -4.80
C HIS A 102 0.36 9.00 -4.04
N PRO A 103 -0.83 8.39 -3.79
CA PRO A 103 -0.91 7.17 -2.99
C PRO A 103 -0.38 5.92 -3.70
N LYS A 104 -0.01 6.00 -4.98
CA LYS A 104 0.58 4.90 -5.76
C LYS A 104 2.04 5.17 -6.10
N THR A 105 2.29 6.22 -6.87
CA THR A 105 3.60 6.54 -7.45
C THR A 105 4.61 6.97 -6.38
N ASP A 106 4.37 8.10 -5.73
CA ASP A 106 5.24 8.62 -4.66
C ASP A 106 5.35 7.62 -3.50
N ALA A 107 4.22 7.06 -3.07
CA ALA A 107 4.22 6.06 -2.00
C ALA A 107 5.08 4.83 -2.34
N ALA A 108 4.95 4.26 -3.54
CA ALA A 108 5.78 3.12 -3.94
C ALA A 108 7.24 3.52 -4.14
N HIS A 109 7.52 4.74 -4.61
CA HIS A 109 8.89 5.26 -4.72
C HIS A 109 9.56 5.38 -3.35
N HIS A 110 8.90 6.01 -2.38
CA HIS A 110 9.42 6.13 -1.02
C HIS A 110 9.62 4.77 -0.37
N LEU A 111 8.65 3.85 -0.52
CA LEU A 111 8.80 2.48 -0.04
C LEU A 111 9.98 1.79 -0.72
N HIS A 112 10.18 1.98 -2.03
CA HIS A 112 11.32 1.43 -2.73
C HIS A 112 12.63 1.91 -2.11
N GLU A 113 12.83 3.24 -2.02
CA GLU A 113 14.08 3.84 -1.49
C GLU A 113 14.34 3.45 -0.04
N LEU A 114 13.35 3.66 0.83
CA LEU A 114 13.51 3.49 2.28
C LEU A 114 13.67 2.02 2.69
N THR A 115 13.35 1.08 1.80
CA THR A 115 13.47 -0.35 2.06
C THR A 115 14.59 -1.05 1.30
N GLN A 116 15.48 -0.32 0.60
CA GLN A 116 16.60 -0.95 -0.14
C GLN A 116 17.53 -1.76 0.77
N ASN A 117 17.77 -1.30 2.00
CA ASN A 117 18.66 -1.97 2.96
C ASN A 117 17.94 -2.94 3.91
N HIS A 118 16.64 -3.17 3.71
CA HIS A 118 15.89 -4.14 4.51
C HIS A 118 16.04 -5.55 3.91
N PRO A 119 16.00 -6.62 4.72
CA PRO A 119 16.07 -8.00 4.24
C PRO A 119 14.74 -8.46 3.62
N LEU A 120 14.21 -7.67 2.69
CA LEU A 120 12.95 -7.97 2.01
C LEU A 120 13.11 -9.18 1.11
N THR A 121 12.20 -10.12 1.27
CA THR A 121 12.01 -11.26 0.34
C THR A 121 10.91 -10.97 -0.68
N HIS A 122 10.00 -10.03 -0.37
CA HIS A 122 8.86 -9.68 -1.21
C HIS A 122 8.62 -8.18 -1.23
N PHE A 123 8.46 -7.61 -2.43
CA PHE A 123 8.05 -6.22 -2.64
C PHE A 123 6.94 -6.21 -3.69
N ILE A 124 5.69 -6.25 -3.22
CA ILE A 124 4.51 -6.51 -4.05
C ILE A 124 3.74 -5.21 -4.25
N LEU A 125 3.47 -4.84 -5.50
CA LEU A 125 2.75 -3.63 -5.88
C LEU A 125 1.41 -4.01 -6.53
N PHE A 126 0.30 -3.55 -5.97
CA PHE A 126 -1.03 -3.77 -6.57
C PHE A 126 -1.26 -2.76 -7.69
N SER A 127 -0.98 -3.18 -8.92
CA SER A 127 -1.29 -2.46 -10.15
C SER A 127 -2.73 -2.74 -10.62
N SER A 128 -3.04 -2.42 -11.88
CA SER A 128 -4.32 -2.69 -12.53
C SER A 128 -4.14 -2.93 -14.02
N ILE A 129 -4.99 -3.79 -14.60
CA ILE A 129 -5.06 -4.00 -16.06
C ILE A 129 -5.28 -2.70 -16.84
N ALA A 130 -5.88 -1.67 -16.20
CA ALA A 130 -6.03 -0.34 -16.78
C ALA A 130 -4.69 0.32 -17.15
N GLY A 131 -3.58 -0.04 -16.50
CA GLY A 131 -2.23 0.41 -16.89
C GLY A 131 -1.73 -0.22 -18.19
N LEU A 132 -2.23 -1.40 -18.55
CA LEU A 132 -1.78 -2.15 -19.74
C LEU A 132 -2.63 -1.84 -20.99
N ILE A 133 -3.95 -1.81 -20.84
CA ILE A 133 -4.88 -1.67 -21.97
C ILE A 133 -5.68 -0.36 -21.94
N GLY A 134 -5.48 0.47 -20.90
CA GLY A 134 -6.26 1.68 -20.68
C GLY A 134 -7.67 1.39 -20.14
N ASN A 135 -8.32 2.44 -19.64
CA ASN A 135 -9.76 2.45 -19.36
C ASN A 135 -10.29 3.88 -19.58
N PRO A 136 -11.36 4.10 -20.37
CA PRO A 136 -11.91 5.43 -20.57
C PRO A 136 -12.24 6.14 -19.25
N GLY A 137 -11.79 7.40 -19.10
CA GLY A 137 -11.96 8.18 -17.87
C GLY A 137 -10.89 7.96 -16.79
N GLN A 138 -9.91 7.10 -17.04
CA GLN A 138 -8.91 6.69 -16.06
C GLN A 138 -7.47 6.91 -16.51
N ALA A 139 -7.20 7.98 -17.26
CA ALA A 139 -5.85 8.28 -17.75
C ALA A 139 -4.83 8.45 -16.59
N ASN A 140 -5.21 9.15 -15.52
CA ASN A 140 -4.44 9.29 -14.30
C ASN A 140 -4.20 7.95 -13.57
N TYR A 141 -5.24 7.11 -13.46
CA TYR A 141 -5.13 5.81 -12.80
C TYR A 141 -4.30 4.82 -13.62
N ALA A 142 -4.46 4.79 -14.94
CA ALA A 142 -3.62 4.00 -15.84
C ALA A 142 -2.15 4.40 -15.71
N ALA A 143 -1.84 5.70 -15.73
CA ALA A 143 -0.48 6.21 -15.52
C ALA A 143 0.10 5.78 -14.17
N ALA A 144 -0.65 5.93 -13.08
CA ALA A 144 -0.21 5.55 -11.75
C ALA A 144 0.08 4.05 -11.62
N ASN A 145 -0.72 3.19 -12.25
CA ASN A 145 -0.51 1.74 -12.24
C ASN A 145 0.65 1.31 -13.16
N THR A 146 0.78 1.91 -14.34
CA THR A 146 1.92 1.66 -15.24
C THR A 146 3.25 1.99 -14.58
N TYR A 147 3.29 3.06 -13.77
CA TYR A 147 4.46 3.37 -12.96
C TYR A 147 4.80 2.26 -11.96
N LEU A 148 3.80 1.67 -11.29
CA LEU A 148 4.02 0.54 -10.37
C LEU A 148 4.60 -0.67 -11.12
N ASP A 149 4.09 -0.97 -12.30
CA ASP A 149 4.59 -2.07 -13.14
C ASP A 149 6.05 -1.82 -13.54
N ALA A 150 6.37 -0.60 -13.98
CA ALA A 150 7.74 -0.21 -14.33
C ALA A 150 8.69 -0.23 -13.12
N LEU A 151 8.23 0.21 -11.93
CA LEU A 151 9.01 0.18 -10.70
C LEU A 151 9.29 -1.25 -10.24
N ALA A 152 8.32 -2.16 -10.38
CA ALA A 152 8.53 -3.58 -10.11
C ALA A 152 9.64 -4.13 -11.01
N HIS A 153 9.56 -3.88 -12.33
CA HIS A 153 10.62 -4.28 -13.27
C HIS A 153 11.99 -3.66 -12.95
N HIS A 154 12.03 -2.41 -12.48
CA HIS A 154 13.28 -1.74 -12.14
C HIS A 154 13.95 -2.30 -10.88
N ARG A 155 13.15 -2.79 -9.91
CA ARG A 155 13.66 -3.30 -8.63
C ARG A 155 14.14 -4.76 -8.72
N HIS A 156 13.69 -5.50 -9.73
CA HIS A 156 14.09 -6.89 -10.00
C HIS A 156 15.37 -6.97 -10.82
#